data_AF-A0A7X4FF38-F1
#
_entry.id   AF-A0A7X4FF38-F1
#
_cell.length_a   1.000
_cell.length_b   1.000
_cell.length_c   1.000
_cell.angle_alpha   90.00
_cell.angle_beta   90.00
_cell.angle_gamma   90.00
#
_symmetry.space_group_name_H-M   'P 1'
#
loop_
_entity.id
_entity.type
_entity.pdbx_description
1 polymer ?
#
loop_
_entity_poly.entity_id
_entity_poly.type
_entity_poly.pdbx_seq_one_letter_code
_entity_poly.pdbx_strand_id
1 'polypeptide(L)' 'MAETGSAWLTPKEIADRLSSRKAREVQEDLLYGRRTRREILDLVMEAVGCNEYSAEDFLREIVK' A
#
# COMPACT_ATOMS: atom_id res chain seq x y z
N MET A 1 19.24 -16.73 4.81
CA MET A 1 17.77 -16.62 4.77
C MET A 1 17.46 -15.19 5.18
N ALA A 2 17.11 -14.32 4.25
CA ALA A 2 16.83 -12.93 4.60
C ALA A 2 15.53 -12.93 5.41
N GLU A 3 15.65 -12.62 6.69
CA GLU A 3 14.54 -12.32 7.57
C GLU A 3 13.90 -11.03 7.06
N THR A 4 13.06 -11.12 6.02
CA THR A 4 12.17 -10.01 5.63
C THR A 4 11.11 -9.92 6.71
N GLY A 5 11.50 -9.36 7.85
CA GLY A 5 10.57 -8.84 8.84
C GLY A 5 9.87 -7.66 8.18
N SER A 6 8.76 -7.93 7.51
CA SER A 6 7.92 -6.92 6.89
C SER A 6 7.66 -5.81 7.91
N ALA A 7 8.17 -4.61 7.64
CA ALA A 7 8.17 -3.53 8.60
C ALA A 7 6.71 -3.13 8.93
N TRP A 8 6.41 -3.00 10.21
CA TRP A 8 5.17 -2.36 10.67
C TRP A 8 5.28 -0.88 10.37
N LEU A 9 4.49 -0.41 9.40
CA LEU A 9 4.49 0.96 8.93
C LEU A 9 3.10 1.56 9.05
N THR A 10 3.06 2.85 9.33
CA THR A 10 1.81 3.62 9.36
C THR A 10 1.38 3.98 7.93
N PRO A 11 0.06 4.20 7.68
CA PRO A 11 -0.43 4.68 6.40
C PRO A 11 0.30 5.90 5.87
N LYS A 12 0.60 6.85 6.75
CA LYS A 12 1.32 8.08 6.42
C LYS A 12 2.76 7.80 5.97
N GLU A 13 3.46 6.88 6.63
CA GLU A 13 4.81 6.46 6.20
C GLU A 13 4.77 5.68 4.88
N ILE A 14 3.73 4.86 4.66
CA ILE A 14 3.52 4.18 3.38
C ILE A 14 3.28 5.20 2.28
N ALA A 15 2.45 6.22 2.50
CA ALA A 15 2.20 7.29 1.54
C ALA A 15 3.48 8.08 1.19
N ASP A 16 4.28 8.39 2.20
CA ASP A 16 5.57 9.07 2.04
C ASP A 16 6.55 8.25 1.19
N ARG A 17 6.65 6.93 1.47
CA ARG A 17 7.52 6.00 0.73
C ARG A 17 7.01 5.67 -0.68
N LEU A 18 5.70 5.55 -0.90
CA LEU A 18 5.12 5.29 -2.23
C LEU A 18 5.30 6.47 -3.19
N SER A 19 5.57 7.67 -2.67
CA SER A 19 5.43 8.95 -3.36
C SER A 19 3.98 9.31 -3.68
N SER A 20 3.65 10.61 -3.60
CA SER A 20 2.27 11.10 -3.75
C SER A 20 1.62 10.73 -5.08
N ARG A 21 2.40 10.57 -6.14
CA ARG A 21 1.90 10.14 -7.45
C ARG A 21 1.36 8.70 -7.40
N LYS A 22 2.15 7.77 -6.87
CA LYS A 22 1.77 6.36 -6.87
C LYS A 22 0.70 6.04 -5.83
N ALA A 23 0.71 6.74 -4.70
CA ALA A 23 -0.39 6.70 -3.72
C ALA A 23 -1.73 7.12 -4.36
N ARG A 24 -1.72 8.14 -5.21
CA ARG A 24 -2.90 8.59 -5.96
C ARG A 24 -3.32 7.60 -7.05
N GLU A 25 -2.38 7.00 -7.78
CA GLU A 25 -2.70 5.93 -8.73
C GLU A 25 -3.37 4.73 -8.03
N VAL A 26 -2.85 4.33 -6.86
CA VAL A 26 -3.43 3.26 -6.03
C VAL A 26 -4.84 3.61 -5.54
N GLN A 27 -5.05 4.86 -5.12
CA GLN A 27 -6.37 5.37 -4.73
C GLN A 27 -7.36 5.34 -5.91
N GLU A 28 -6.94 5.79 -7.09
CA GLU A 28 -7.76 5.75 -8.31
C GLU A 28 -8.06 4.31 -8.74
N ASP A 29 -7.07 3.41 -8.66
CA ASP A 29 -7.26 1.99 -8.96
C ASP A 29 -8.32 1.35 -8.04
N LEU A 30 -8.32 1.71 -6.74
CA LEU A 30 -9.33 1.29 -5.77
C LEU A 30 -10.72 1.87 -6.06
N LEU A 31 -10.80 3.19 -6.30
CA LEU A 31 -12.08 3.89 -6.50
C LEU A 31 -12.76 3.50 -7.81
N TYR A 32 -11.98 3.36 -8.89
CA TYR A 32 -12.49 3.00 -10.21
C TYR A 32 -12.48 1.49 -10.46
N GLY A 33 -12.04 0.67 -9.50
CA GLY A 33 -12.01 -0.79 -9.63
C GLY A 33 -11.15 -1.29 -10.79
N ARG A 34 -10.09 -0.55 -11.16
CA ARG A 34 -9.20 -0.91 -12.27
C ARG A 34 -8.30 -2.10 -11.94
N ARG A 35 -8.02 -2.31 -10.65
CA ARG A 35 -7.28 -3.46 -10.11
C ARG A 35 -8.02 -4.09 -8.94
N THR A 36 -7.77 -5.37 -8.72
CA THR A 36 -8.33 -6.03 -7.53
C THR A 36 -7.62 -5.56 -6.27
N ARG A 37 -8.33 -5.56 -5.13
CA ARG A 37 -7.74 -5.19 -3.83
C ARG A 37 -6.47 -6.00 -3.52
N ARG A 38 -6.43 -7.28 -3.91
CA ARG A 38 -5.26 -8.16 -3.72
C ARG A 38 -4.05 -7.69 -4.52
N GLU A 39 -4.23 -7.34 -5.79
CA GLU A 39 -3.13 -6.80 -6.62
C GLU A 39 -2.62 -5.47 -6.09
N ILE A 40 -3.52 -4.62 -5.59
CA ILE A 40 -3.14 -3.32 -5.03
C ILE A 40 -2.35 -3.49 -3.73
N LEU A 41 -2.74 -4.45 -2.88
CA LEU A 41 -1.98 -4.81 -1.68
C LEU A 41 -0.58 -5.30 -2.02
N ASP A 42 -0.47 -6.21 -3.00
CA ASP A 42 0.81 -6.75 -3.46
C ASP A 42 1.72 -5.61 -3.95
N LEU A 43 1.19 -4.72 -4.79
CA LEU A 43 1.89 -3.52 -5.27
C LEU A 43 2.41 -2.62 -4.14
N VAL A 44 1.61 -2.39 -3.10
CA VAL A 44 2.01 -1.55 -1.95
C VAL A 44 3.06 -2.25 -1.09
N MET A 45 2.88 -3.55 -0.83
CA MET A 45 3.83 -4.36 -0.07
C MET A 45 5.18 -4.45 -0.79
N GLU A 46 5.20 -4.69 -2.11
CA GLU A 46 6.42 -4.74 -2.91
C GLU A 46 7.11 -3.38 -3.01
N ALA A 47 6.32 -2.30 -3.18
CA ALA A 47 6.88 -0.95 -3.32
C ALA A 47 7.52 -0.43 -2.02
N VAL A 48 6.99 -0.81 -0.86
CA VAL A 48 7.39 -0.25 0.44
C VAL A 48 8.15 -1.24 1.33
N GLY A 49 8.01 -2.54 1.08
CA GLY A 49 8.52 -3.60 1.95
C GLY A 49 7.74 -3.71 3.27
N CYS A 50 6.45 -3.36 3.28
CA CYS A 50 5.59 -3.43 4.46
C CYS A 50 4.88 -4.78 4.57
N ASN A 51 4.23 -5.03 5.71
CA ASN A 51 3.40 -6.23 5.91
C ASN A 51 1.97 -6.04 5.36
N GLU A 52 1.24 -7.14 5.17
CA GLU A 52 -0.13 -7.12 4.64
C GLU A 52 -1.07 -6.25 5.49
N TYR A 53 -0.98 -6.30 6.82
CA TYR A 53 -1.82 -5.48 7.71
C TYR A 53 -1.55 -3.98 7.52
N SER A 54 -0.29 -3.57 7.46
CA SER A 54 0.10 -2.18 7.21
C SER A 54 -0.36 -1.70 5.82
N ALA A 55 -0.24 -2.54 4.79
CA ALA A 55 -0.75 -2.23 3.46
C ALA A 55 -2.28 -2.10 3.47
N GLU A 56 -3.01 -3.00 4.13
CA GLU A 56 -4.47 -2.95 4.24
C GLU A 56 -4.96 -1.71 4.99
N ASP A 57 -4.26 -1.32 6.06
CA ASP A 57 -4.56 -0.12 6.82
C ASP A 57 -4.37 1.14 5.96
N PHE A 58 -3.29 1.19 5.18
CA PHE A 58 -3.07 2.25 4.19
C PHE A 58 -4.20 2.32 3.15
N LEU A 59 -4.59 1.19 2.56
CA LEU A 59 -5.67 1.17 1.57
C LEU A 59 -7.01 1.64 2.16
N ARG A 60 -7.27 1.35 3.45
CA ARG A 60 -8.45 1.86 4.17
C ARG A 60 -8.37 3.35 4.44
N GLU A 61 -7.20 3.88 4.76
CA GLU A 61 -7.02 5.30 5.07
C GLU A 61 -7.17 6.17 3.81
N ILE A 62 -6.61 5.74 2.67
CA ILE A 62 -6.65 6.55 1.43
C ILE A 62 -8.02 6.62 0.75
N VAL A 63 -8.94 5.70 1.05
CA VAL A 63 -10.32 5.73 0.51
C VAL A 63 -11.28 6.47 1.44
N LYS A 64 -10.82 6.91 2.61
CA LYS A 64 -11.60 7.64 3.60
C LYS A 64 -11.63 9.13 3.28
#